data_AF-A0A7X7FBB8-F1
#
_entry.id   AF-A0A7X7FBB8-F1
#
_cell.length_a   1.000
_cell.length_b   1.000
_cell.length_c   1.000
_cell.angle_alpha   90.00
_cell.angle_beta   90.00
_cell.angle_gamma   90.00
#
_symmetry.space_group_name_H-M   'P 1'
#
loop_
_entity.id
_entity.type
_entity.pdbx_description
1 polymer ?
#
loop_
_entity_poly.entity_id
_entity_poly.type
_entity_poly.pdbx_seq_one_letter_code
_entity_poly.pdbx_strand_id
1 'polypeptide(L)'
;RMVSAIQGEMTRAEIQKKLGLADEKHFREKYQQPGIKLGVIEMTVPDKPQSPLQKYRLTSAGKRLASRDPMVVIVAKKTKATRHEPVTDKVGQA
;
A
#
# COMPACT_ATOMS: atom_id res chain seq x y z
N ARG A 1 10.93 -2.06 6.14
CA ARG A 1 11.07 -0.85 6.99
C ARG A 1 10.62 0.44 6.29
N MET A 2 10.93 0.71 5.01
CA MET A 2 10.44 1.92 4.29
C MET A 2 8.91 2.03 4.19
N VAL A 3 8.26 0.93 3.78
CA VAL A 3 6.83 0.91 3.49
C VAL A 3 6.00 1.36 4.71
N SER A 4 6.42 1.00 5.92
CA SER A 4 5.80 1.39 7.19
C SER A 4 5.98 2.87 7.54
N ALA A 5 6.97 3.57 6.97
CA ALA A 5 7.23 4.98 7.24
C ALA A 5 6.30 5.91 6.44
N ILE A 6 5.87 5.48 5.24
CA ILE A 6 5.03 6.27 4.35
C ILE A 6 3.59 6.22 4.85
N GLN A 7 3.02 7.38 5.17
CA GLN A 7 1.64 7.53 5.63
C GLN A 7 0.96 8.60 4.79
N GLY A 8 -0.17 8.26 4.16
CA GLY A 8 -0.83 9.15 3.21
C GLY A 8 0.06 9.49 2.02
N GLU A 9 0.14 10.77 1.69
CA GLU A 9 1.01 11.30 0.63
C GLU A 9 2.15 12.09 1.27
N MET A 10 3.39 11.71 0.96
CA MET A 10 4.58 12.31 1.55
C MET A 10 5.56 12.72 0.47
N THR A 11 6.21 13.86 0.67
CA THR A 11 7.36 14.30 -0.11
C THR A 11 8.57 13.41 0.17
N ARG A 12 9.55 13.44 -0.72
CA ARG A 12 10.83 12.75 -0.53
C ARG A 12 11.49 13.13 0.81
N ALA A 13 11.54 14.42 1.11
CA ALA A 13 12.18 14.95 2.30
C ALA A 13 11.52 14.43 3.60
N GLU A 14 10.19 14.33 3.63
CA GLU A 14 9.49 13.80 4.80
C GLU A 14 9.75 12.30 4.98
N ILE A 15 9.83 11.53 3.89
CA ILE A 15 10.16 10.10 3.96
C ILE A 15 11.60 9.92 4.43
N GLN A 16 12.55 10.69 3.89
CA GLN A 16 13.94 10.69 4.32
C GLN A 16 14.08 11.01 5.81
N LYS A 17 13.39 12.05 6.28
CA LYS A 17 13.35 12.44 7.69
C LYS A 17 12.82 11.31 8.58
N LYS A 18 11.73 10.64 8.17
CA LYS A 18 11.18 9.49 8.92
C LYS A 18 12.11 8.28 8.94
N LEU A 19 12.93 8.09 7.91
CA LEU A 19 13.90 7.01 7.84
C LEU A 19 15.27 7.36 8.46
N GLY A 20 15.47 8.60 8.89
CA GLY A 20 16.77 9.08 9.37
C GLY A 20 17.85 9.11 8.28
N LEU A 21 17.45 9.25 7.01
CA LEU A 21 18.36 9.26 5.86
C LEU A 21 18.69 10.70 5.46
N ALA A 22 19.99 11.04 5.43
CA ALA A 22 20.45 12.34 4.94
C ALA A 22 20.76 12.31 3.43
N ASP A 23 21.20 11.17 2.90
CA ASP A 23 21.64 11.05 1.51
C ASP A 23 20.45 10.82 0.56
N GLU A 24 20.25 11.80 -0.33
CA GLU A 24 19.26 11.77 -1.40
C GLU A 24 19.52 10.67 -2.43
N LYS A 25 20.78 10.51 -2.87
CA LYS A 25 21.14 9.53 -3.89
C LYS A 25 20.88 8.13 -3.36
N HIS A 26 21.29 7.90 -2.12
CA HIS A 26 21.01 6.65 -1.42
C HIS A 26 19.50 6.40 -1.30
N PHE A 27 18.71 7.41 -0.92
CA PHE A 27 17.25 7.29 -0.87
C PHE A 27 16.68 6.88 -2.24
N ARG A 28 17.09 7.57 -3.30
CA ARG A 28 16.55 7.32 -4.64
C ARG A 28 16.87 5.91 -5.13
N GLU A 29 18.11 5.47 -5.00
CA GLU A 29 18.59 4.20 -5.54
C GLU A 29 18.16 2.99 -4.71
N LYS A 30 18.10 3.13 -3.37
CA LYS A 30 17.84 2.00 -2.47
C LYS A 30 16.38 1.88 -2.02
N TYR A 31 15.60 2.95 -2.13
CA TYR A 31 14.25 3.01 -1.56
C TYR A 31 13.21 3.39 -2.61
N GLN A 32 13.38 4.55 -3.24
CA GLN A 32 12.39 5.08 -4.16
C GLN A 32 12.27 4.26 -5.45
N GLN A 33 13.36 4.10 -6.21
CA GLN A 33 13.32 3.36 -7.47
C GLN A 33 12.91 1.89 -7.28
N PRO A 34 13.46 1.14 -6.30
CA PRO A 34 13.00 -0.22 -6.04
C PRO A 34 11.53 -0.25 -5.63
N GLY A 35 11.08 0.71 -4.81
CA GLY A 35 9.69 0.78 -4.38
C GLY A 35 8.69 1.00 -5.53
N ILE A 36 9.04 1.87 -6.48
CA ILE A 36 8.25 2.12 -7.69
C ILE A 36 8.28 0.88 -8.59
N LYS A 37 9.45 0.29 -8.81
CA LYS A 37 9.62 -0.91 -9.65
C LYS A 37 8.85 -2.12 -9.11
N LEU A 38 8.81 -2.27 -7.78
CA LEU A 38 8.03 -3.32 -7.11
C LEU A 38 6.54 -2.98 -7.01
N GLY A 39 6.12 -1.78 -7.45
CA GLY A 39 4.73 -1.34 -7.40
C GLY A 39 4.20 -1.17 -5.99
N VAL A 40 5.05 -0.96 -4.98
CA VAL A 40 4.65 -0.78 -3.57
C VAL A 40 4.43 0.69 -3.22
N ILE A 41 5.05 1.60 -3.97
CA ILE A 41 4.82 3.04 -3.92
C ILE A 41 4.59 3.58 -5.32
N GLU A 42 3.87 4.69 -5.42
CA GLU A 42 3.60 5.37 -6.67
C GLU A 42 3.77 6.90 -6.53
N MET A 43 3.95 7.56 -7.68
CA MET A 43 4.04 9.01 -7.81
C MET A 43 2.64 9.62 -7.91
N THR A 44 2.40 10.74 -7.23
CA THR A 44 1.13 11.48 -7.35
C THR A 44 1.04 12.31 -8.63
N VAL A 45 2.17 12.77 -9.18
CA VAL A 45 2.24 13.55 -10.42
C VAL A 45 3.19 12.88 -11.44
N PRO A 46 2.78 11.75 -12.05
CA PRO A 46 3.65 11.00 -12.96
C PRO A 46 4.07 11.80 -14.20
N ASP A 47 3.25 12.74 -14.67
CA ASP A 47 3.52 13.55 -15.87
C ASP A 47 4.64 14.59 -15.65
N LYS A 48 4.89 14.96 -14.40
CA LYS A 48 5.91 15.95 -14.02
C LYS A 48 6.73 15.42 -12.84
N PRO A 49 7.63 14.44 -13.08
CA PRO A 49 8.39 13.78 -12.00
C PRO A 49 9.35 14.72 -11.26
N GLN A 50 9.73 15.84 -11.87
CA GLN A 50 10.55 16.90 -11.27
C GLN A 50 9.70 18.00 -10.60
N SER A 51 8.38 17.81 -10.51
CA SER A 51 7.48 18.79 -9.89
C SER A 51 7.85 19.01 -8.41
N PRO A 52 7.88 20.26 -7.92
CA PRO A 52 8.03 20.53 -6.50
C PRO A 52 6.84 20.00 -5.67
N LEU A 53 5.70 19.74 -6.33
CA LEU A 53 4.51 19.14 -5.71
C LEU A 53 4.53 17.61 -5.74
N GLN A 54 5.62 16.99 -6.22
CA GLN A 54 5.75 15.55 -6.30
C GLN A 54 5.69 14.91 -4.91
N LYS A 55 4.74 14.01 -4.72
CA LYS A 55 4.61 13.18 -3.52
C LYS A 55 4.62 11.71 -3.89
N TYR A 56 4.81 10.88 -2.87
CA TYR A 56 4.77 9.44 -2.95
C TYR A 56 3.75 8.90 -1.96
N ARG A 57 3.05 7.86 -2.37
CA ARG A 57 2.08 7.16 -1.52
C ARG A 57 2.19 5.66 -1.70
N LEU A 58 1.72 4.91 -0.71
CA LEU A 58 1.62 3.47 -0.80
C LEU A 58 0.52 3.05 -1.76
N THR A 59 0.83 2.12 -2.64
CA THR A 59 -0.17 1.41 -3.44
C THR A 59 -0.92 0.41 -2.57
N SER A 60 -1.95 -0.24 -3.12
CA SER A 60 -2.63 -1.36 -2.46
C SER A 60 -1.66 -2.48 -2.06
N ALA A 61 -0.62 -2.74 -2.87
CA ALA A 61 0.42 -3.72 -2.54
C ALA A 61 1.31 -3.24 -1.40
N GLY A 62 1.73 -1.97 -1.42
CA GLY A 62 2.49 -1.36 -0.34
C GLY A 62 1.74 -1.38 1.00
N LYS A 63 0.45 -1.04 0.99
CA LYS A 63 -0.40 -1.09 2.20
C LYS A 63 -0.44 -2.49 2.80
N ARG A 64 -0.64 -3.54 1.98
CA ARG A 64 -0.60 -4.94 2.44
C ARG A 64 0.74 -5.33 3.06
N LEU A 65 1.85 -4.79 2.54
CA LEU A 65 3.18 -5.02 3.10
C LEU A 65 3.42 -4.23 4.40
N ALA A 66 2.89 -3.01 4.51
CA ALA A 66 2.98 -2.21 5.74
C ALA A 66 2.13 -2.81 6.87
N SER A 67 0.97 -3.39 6.56
CA SER A 67 0.11 -4.09 7.51
C SER A 67 0.65 -5.45 7.93
N ARG A 68 1.75 -5.91 7.32
CA ARG A 68 2.38 -7.19 7.64
C ARG A 68 3.37 -6.99 8.80
N ASP A 69 2.83 -7.00 10.02
CA ASP A 69 3.54 -7.48 11.20
C ASP A 69 4.12 -8.90 10.90
N PRO A 70 5.20 -9.34 11.57
CA PRO A 70 6.04 -10.44 11.11
C PRO A 70 5.22 -11.73 11.01
N MET A 71 5.32 -12.38 9.85
CA MET A 71 5.12 -13.82 9.68
C MET A 71 4.00 -14.48 10.53
N VAL A 72 2.74 -14.13 10.30
CA VAL A 72 1.63 -15.03 10.65
C VAL A 72 1.36 -15.94 9.46
N VAL A 73 2.18 -16.99 9.35
CA VAL A 73 1.70 -18.27 8.82
C VAL A 73 0.71 -18.78 9.87
N ILE A 74 -0.47 -19.26 9.45
CA ILE A 74 -1.62 -19.66 10.29
C ILE A 74 -2.35 -18.41 10.82
N VAL A 75 -3.38 -17.87 10.17
CA VAL A 75 -4.74 -18.40 10.27
C VAL A 75 -5.52 -17.96 9.01
N ALA A 76 -5.74 -18.91 8.11
CA ALA A 76 -6.88 -18.87 7.21
C ALA A 76 -8.15 -19.00 8.05
N LYS A 77 -8.67 -17.92 8.63
CA LYS A 77 -10.06 -17.91 9.13
C LYS A 77 -10.69 -16.54 8.92
N LYS A 78 -11.77 -16.59 8.12
CA LYS A 78 -13.00 -15.82 8.28
C LYS A 78 -13.12 -14.51 7.48
N THR A 79 -13.16 -14.62 6.15
CA THR A 79 -14.08 -13.77 5.38
C THR A 79 -15.50 -14.30 5.58
N LYS A 80 -16.22 -13.73 6.55
CA LYS A 80 -17.68 -13.84 6.65
C LYS A 80 -18.25 -12.97 5.52
N ALA A 81 -18.52 -13.57 4.36
CA ALA A 81 -19.40 -12.97 3.38
C ALA A 81 -20.83 -13.36 3.78
N THR A 82 -21.49 -12.45 4.49
CA THR A 82 -22.95 -12.49 4.64
C THR A 82 -23.56 -12.32 3.26
N ARG A 83 -24.03 -13.42 2.67
CA ARG A 83 -25.04 -13.38 1.61
C ARG A 83 -26.34 -13.81 2.27
N HIS A 84 -27.10 -12.84 2.73
CA HIS A 84 -28.54 -13.02 2.90
C HIS A 84 -29.11 -13.04 1.49
N GLU A 85 -29.49 -14.21 1.00
CA GLU A 85 -30.52 -14.28 -0.03
C GLU A 85 -31.87 -14.44 0.68
N PRO A 86 -32.86 -13.58 0.41
CA PRO A 86 -34.17 -13.70 1.02
C PRO A 86 -34.86 -14.97 0.53
N VAL A 87 -35.37 -15.73 1.50
CA VAL A 87 -36.39 -16.76 1.29
C VAL A 87 -37.52 -16.15 0.47
N THR A 88 -37.80 -16.74 -0.69
CA THR A 88 -39.09 -16.60 -1.35
C THR A 88 -39.64 -18.00 -1.56
N ASP A 89 -40.61 -18.33 -0.73
CA ASP A 89 -41.55 -19.42 -0.91
C ASP A 89 -42.13 -19.39 -2.32
N LYS A 90 -41.99 -20.48 -3.08
CA LYS A 90 -42.97 -20.84 -4.11
C LYS A 90 -43.21 -22.34 -4.20
N VAL A 91 -44.36 -22.71 -3.66
CA VAL A 91 -45.45 -23.49 -4.29
C VAL A 91 -45.13 -24.91 -4.76
N GLY A 92 -45.86 -25.85 -4.15
CA GLY A 92 -45.88 -27.26 -4.53
C GLY A 92 -46.51 -27.57 -5.89
N GLN A 93 -46.25 -28.81 -6.29
CA GLN A 93 -46.88 -29.66 -7.32
C GLN A 93 -45.90 -30.84 -7.48
N ALA A 94 -46.27 -32.11 -7.60
CA ALA A 94 -47.52 -32.85 -7.52
C ALA A 94 -47.12 -34.31 -7.17
#